data_AF-A0A662SDL8-F1
#
_entry.id   AF-A0A662SDL8-F1
#
_cell.length_a   1.000
_cell.length_b   1.000
_cell.length_c   1.000
_cell.angle_alpha   90.00
_cell.angle_beta   90.00
_cell.angle_gamma   90.00
#
_symmetry.space_group_name_H-M   'P 1'
#
loop_
_entity.id
_entity.type
_entity.pdbx_description
1 polymer ?
#
loop_
_entity_poly.entity_id
_entity_poly.type
_entity_poly.pdbx_seq_one_letter_code
_entity_poly.pdbx_strand_id
1 'polypeptide(L)'
;MVEDEKRMYSFIEKFLKERKDCEKVLSERVSFEYIKRWVIDVAGIKGARIYAVEAKPRLNFDSFSAALTQARYYRQACTHVYICLPKPQNQREKELLQHVKEICRKEGIGLLLQTPTGETRVEEEVEVSKPDLDRYYQVMQQLTRETLSNEAQGARAYIIRDLCYYLHKQFNGETSKQNLLTYPPQKDT
;
A
#
# COMPACT_ATOMS: atom_id res chain seq x y z
N MET A 1 -8.18 23.63 5.20
CA MET A 1 -7.64 22.43 5.89
C MET A 1 -8.14 21.15 5.24
N VAL A 2 -9.41 20.75 5.41
CA VAL A 2 -9.97 19.54 4.74
C VAL A 2 -9.97 19.69 3.22
N GLU A 3 -10.26 20.89 2.72
CA GLU A 3 -10.33 21.16 1.27
C GLU A 3 -8.95 21.14 0.58
N ASP A 4 -7.89 21.48 1.32
CA ASP A 4 -6.51 21.43 0.82
C ASP A 4 -6.01 19.98 0.73
N GLU A 5 -6.38 19.14 1.69
CA GLU A 5 -6.07 17.71 1.71
C GLU A 5 -6.79 16.99 0.56
N LYS A 6 -8.09 17.28 0.35
CA LYS A 6 -8.87 16.69 -0.76
C LYS A 6 -8.35 17.05 -2.15
N ARG A 7 -7.72 18.21 -2.31
CA ARG A 7 -7.02 18.56 -3.56
C ARG A 7 -5.84 17.64 -3.83
N MET A 8 -5.22 17.06 -2.80
CA MET A 8 -4.13 16.10 -2.97
C MET A 8 -4.62 14.76 -3.55
N TYR A 9 -5.87 14.39 -3.29
CA TYR A 9 -6.40 13.07 -3.66
C TYR A 9 -6.42 12.83 -5.16
N SER A 10 -6.79 13.82 -5.97
CA SER A 10 -6.78 13.67 -7.44
C SER A 10 -5.40 13.31 -7.98
N PHE A 11 -4.34 13.85 -7.38
CA PHE A 11 -2.96 13.57 -7.76
C PHE A 11 -2.50 12.20 -7.28
N ILE A 12 -2.91 11.81 -6.07
CA ILE A 12 -2.65 10.48 -5.54
C ILE A 12 -3.36 9.42 -6.37
N GLU A 13 -4.63 9.65 -6.73
CA GLU A 13 -5.39 8.77 -7.60
C GLU A 13 -4.72 8.61 -8.96
N LYS A 14 -4.26 9.71 -9.56
CA LYS A 14 -3.50 9.69 -10.80
C LYS A 14 -2.21 8.88 -10.66
N PHE A 15 -1.45 9.10 -9.60
CA PHE A 15 -0.25 8.31 -9.29
C PHE A 15 -0.56 6.81 -9.19
N LEU A 16 -1.59 6.43 -8.43
CA LEU A 16 -1.97 5.03 -8.26
C LEU A 16 -2.45 4.40 -9.57
N LYS A 17 -3.24 5.12 -10.39
CA LYS A 17 -3.71 4.63 -11.69
C LYS A 17 -2.58 4.52 -12.71
N GLU A 18 -1.79 5.58 -12.90
CA GLU A 18 -0.83 5.65 -14.02
C GLU A 18 0.53 5.03 -13.70
N ARG A 19 0.97 5.11 -12.44
CA ARG A 19 2.33 4.66 -12.04
C ARG A 19 2.30 3.33 -11.31
N LYS A 20 1.21 3.01 -10.61
CA LYS A 20 1.01 1.73 -9.93
C LYS A 20 0.05 0.80 -10.66
N ASP A 21 -0.63 1.29 -11.70
CA ASP A 21 -1.51 0.48 -12.54
C ASP A 21 -2.60 -0.19 -11.70
N CYS A 22 -3.13 0.58 -10.72
CA CYS A 22 -4.21 0.14 -9.87
C CYS A 22 -5.51 0.02 -10.67
N GLU A 23 -6.10 -1.17 -10.65
CA GLU A 23 -7.37 -1.51 -11.28
C GLU A 23 -8.54 -0.71 -10.68
N LYS A 24 -8.46 -0.45 -9.37
CA LYS A 24 -9.43 0.36 -8.64
C LYS A 24 -8.71 1.23 -7.63
N VAL A 25 -9.19 2.47 -7.50
CA VAL A 25 -8.74 3.46 -6.53
C VAL A 25 -9.95 4.10 -5.88
N LEU A 26 -9.94 4.22 -4.56
CA LEU A 26 -11.00 4.80 -3.75
C LEU A 26 -10.42 5.79 -2.75
N SER A 27 -11.10 6.92 -2.58
CA SER A 27 -10.71 7.99 -1.64
C SER A 27 -11.73 8.08 -0.49
N GLU A 28 -11.26 8.08 0.76
CA GLU A 28 -12.04 8.14 2.02
C GLU A 28 -13.14 7.06 2.17
N ARG A 29 -13.03 5.95 1.43
CA ARG A 29 -14.04 4.87 1.43
C ARG A 29 -13.54 3.54 1.95
N VAL A 30 -12.24 3.43 2.18
CA VAL A 30 -11.58 2.19 2.57
C VAL A 30 -11.18 2.28 4.03
N SER A 31 -11.59 1.30 4.84
CA SER A 31 -11.33 1.30 6.28
C SER A 31 -11.02 -0.08 6.83
N PHE A 32 -10.39 -0.15 7.99
CA PHE A 32 -10.17 -1.40 8.73
C PHE A 32 -10.22 -1.16 10.24
N GLU A 33 -10.46 -2.22 11.00
CA GLU A 33 -10.49 -2.15 12.47
C GLU A 33 -9.14 -2.52 13.10
N TYR A 34 -8.60 -1.63 13.92
CA TYR A 34 -7.46 -1.89 14.79
C TYR A 34 -7.44 -0.92 15.97
N ILE A 35 -7.87 -1.39 17.16
CA ILE A 35 -8.14 -0.57 18.37
C ILE A 35 -9.31 0.41 18.18
N LYS A 36 -9.39 1.04 17.01
CA LYS A 36 -10.48 1.84 16.48
C LYS A 36 -10.59 1.61 14.97
N ARG A 37 -11.63 2.20 14.37
CA ARG A 37 -11.75 2.28 12.92
C ARG A 37 -10.74 3.26 12.33
N TRP A 38 -9.97 2.79 11.35
CA TRP A 38 -9.06 3.61 10.55
C TRP A 38 -9.63 3.77 9.15
N VAL A 39 -9.67 5.00 8.64
CA VAL A 39 -10.10 5.31 7.26
C VAL A 39 -8.87 5.75 6.49
N ILE A 40 -8.60 5.13 5.35
CA ILE A 40 -7.47 5.47 4.49
C ILE A 40 -7.90 6.61 3.57
N ASP A 41 -7.10 7.68 3.52
CA ASP A 41 -7.35 8.84 2.67
C ASP A 41 -7.51 8.44 1.20
N VAL A 42 -6.52 7.72 0.63
CA VAL A 42 -6.62 7.13 -0.71
C VAL A 42 -6.03 5.72 -0.72
N ALA A 43 -6.78 4.77 -1.26
CA ALA A 43 -6.35 3.38 -1.40
C ALA A 43 -6.53 2.87 -2.83
N GLY A 44 -5.62 2.03 -3.30
CA GLY A 44 -5.70 1.39 -4.61
C GLY A 44 -5.28 -0.07 -4.59
N ILE A 45 -5.74 -0.85 -5.56
CA ILE A 45 -5.42 -2.29 -5.69
C ILE A 45 -4.90 -2.62 -7.10
N LYS A 46 -3.87 -3.47 -7.17
CA LYS A 46 -3.39 -4.15 -8.38
C LYS A 46 -3.12 -5.62 -8.07
N GLY A 47 -3.93 -6.54 -8.57
CA GLY A 47 -3.90 -7.95 -8.16
C GLY A 47 -3.94 -8.08 -6.62
N ALA A 48 -2.87 -8.64 -6.04
CA ALA A 48 -2.71 -8.81 -4.58
C ALA A 48 -2.04 -7.63 -3.87
N ARG A 49 -1.71 -6.54 -4.57
CA ARG A 49 -1.03 -5.38 -4.00
C ARG A 49 -2.05 -4.33 -3.61
N ILE A 50 -2.05 -3.93 -2.34
CA ILE A 50 -2.89 -2.87 -1.80
C ILE A 50 -1.98 -1.70 -1.43
N TYR A 51 -2.24 -0.57 -2.06
CA TYR A 51 -1.56 0.69 -1.84
C TYR A 51 -2.44 1.56 -0.95
N ALA A 52 -1.88 2.07 0.14
CA ALA A 52 -2.51 3.08 0.99
C ALA A 52 -1.67 4.35 0.97
N VAL A 53 -2.31 5.51 0.91
CA VAL A 53 -1.64 6.80 0.92
C VAL A 53 -2.34 7.68 1.95
N GLU A 54 -1.57 8.20 2.89
CA GLU A 54 -1.99 9.24 3.83
C GLU A 54 -1.55 10.60 3.30
N ALA A 55 -2.46 11.56 3.15
CA ALA A 55 -2.15 12.89 2.65
C ALA A 55 -2.10 13.90 3.79
N LYS A 56 -1.15 14.83 3.75
CA LYS A 56 -1.15 15.99 4.64
C LYS A 56 -0.81 17.26 3.85
N PRO A 57 -1.64 18.32 3.95
CA PRO A 57 -1.48 19.51 3.11
C PRO A 57 -0.33 20.43 3.53
N ARG A 58 0.44 20.07 4.56
CA ARG A 58 1.52 20.90 5.11
C ARG A 58 2.74 20.04 5.43
N LEU A 59 3.91 20.54 5.05
CA LEU A 59 5.19 19.97 5.44
C LEU A 59 5.67 20.62 6.75
N ASN A 60 5.23 20.07 7.87
CA ASN A 60 5.70 20.43 9.21
C ASN A 60 5.76 19.19 10.10
N PHE A 61 6.40 19.32 11.26
CA PHE A 61 6.62 18.20 12.18
C PHE A 61 5.31 17.54 12.65
N ASP A 62 4.30 18.34 13.03
CA ASP A 62 3.04 17.82 13.55
C ASP A 62 2.27 17.04 12.48
N SER A 63 2.21 17.59 11.26
CA SER A 63 1.56 16.98 10.11
C SER A 63 2.26 15.68 9.72
N PHE A 64 3.59 15.68 9.68
CA PHE A 64 4.36 14.47 9.41
C PHE A 64 4.20 13.41 10.50
N SER A 65 4.28 13.80 11.77
CA SER A 65 4.14 12.88 12.91
C SER A 65 2.75 12.21 12.93
N ALA A 66 1.70 12.98 12.65
CA ALA A 66 0.35 12.46 12.48
C ALA A 66 0.27 11.48 11.30
N ALA A 67 0.80 11.85 10.12
CA ALA A 67 0.79 10.97 8.96
C ALA A 67 1.58 9.68 9.18
N LEU A 68 2.75 9.78 9.83
CA LEU A 68 3.60 8.63 10.16
C LEU A 68 2.88 7.65 11.08
N THR A 69 2.15 8.18 12.07
CA THR A 69 1.33 7.35 12.97
C THR A 69 0.27 6.58 12.20
N GLN A 70 -0.46 7.24 11.28
CA GLN A 70 -1.47 6.59 10.46
C GLN A 70 -0.87 5.56 9.50
N ALA A 71 0.20 5.94 8.80
CA ALA A 71 0.93 5.06 7.89
C ALA A 71 1.43 3.78 8.59
N ARG A 72 1.91 3.87 9.84
CA ARG A 72 2.28 2.69 10.64
C ARG A 72 1.11 1.73 10.86
N TYR A 73 -0.10 2.24 11.06
CA TYR A 73 -1.29 1.39 11.14
C TYR A 73 -1.70 0.84 9.78
N TYR A 74 -1.61 1.62 8.71
CA TYR A 74 -1.94 1.15 7.36
C TYR A 74 -1.05 -0.02 6.92
N ARG A 75 0.20 -0.08 7.39
CA ARG A 75 1.10 -1.22 7.16
C ARG A 75 0.57 -2.55 7.71
N GLN A 76 -0.35 -2.50 8.67
CA GLN A 76 -1.02 -3.70 9.18
C GLN A 76 -2.07 -4.24 8.20
N ALA A 77 -2.53 -3.46 7.22
CA ALA A 77 -3.61 -3.84 6.32
C ALA A 77 -3.25 -3.74 4.83
N CYS A 78 -2.11 -3.16 4.48
CA CYS A 78 -1.73 -2.84 3.10
C CYS A 78 -0.32 -3.30 2.79
N THR A 79 -0.05 -3.64 1.53
CA THR A 79 1.27 -4.12 1.10
C THR A 79 2.21 -2.97 0.75
N HIS A 80 1.68 -1.80 0.41
CA HIS A 80 2.48 -0.60 0.14
C HIS A 80 1.81 0.59 0.84
N VAL A 81 2.60 1.38 1.56
CA VAL A 81 2.09 2.55 2.28
C VAL A 81 2.93 3.76 1.93
N TYR A 82 2.27 4.87 1.62
CA TYR A 82 2.90 6.14 1.31
C TYR A 82 2.37 7.25 2.20
N ILE A 83 3.21 8.24 2.43
CA ILE A 83 2.80 9.56 2.92
C ILE A 83 2.94 10.56 1.77
N CYS A 84 1.90 11.35 1.53
CA CYS A 84 1.90 12.42 0.54
C CYS A 84 1.97 13.78 1.23
N LEU A 85 2.99 14.56 0.90
CA LEU A 85 3.27 15.88 1.47
C LEU A 85 3.50 16.89 0.34
N PRO A 86 3.26 18.20 0.58
CA PRO A 86 3.64 19.22 -0.39
C PRO A 86 5.17 19.28 -0.55
N LYS A 87 5.62 19.64 -1.74
CA LYS A 87 7.03 19.91 -2.02
C LYS A 87 7.52 21.09 -1.15
N PRO A 88 8.74 21.00 -0.57
CA PRO A 88 9.27 22.08 0.26
C PRO A 88 9.43 23.38 -0.52
N GLN A 89 8.99 24.48 0.09
CA GLN A 89 9.01 25.83 -0.48
C GLN A 89 10.16 26.69 0.06
N ASN A 90 10.67 26.38 1.25
CA ASN A 90 11.73 27.14 1.92
C ASN A 90 12.85 26.22 2.45
N GLN A 91 13.94 26.82 2.92
CA GLN A 91 15.12 26.09 3.38
C GLN A 91 14.82 25.19 4.60
N ARG A 92 14.02 25.69 5.56
CA ARG A 92 13.61 24.93 6.74
C ARG A 92 12.81 23.67 6.36
N GLU A 93 11.90 23.78 5.40
CA GLU A 93 11.15 22.64 4.89
C GLU A 93 12.02 21.64 4.13
N LYS A 94 13.05 22.11 3.41
CA LYS A 94 14.02 21.22 2.75
C LYS A 94 14.81 20.41 3.78
N GLU A 95 15.23 21.04 4.87
CA GLU A 95 15.92 20.37 5.98
C GLU A 95 15.01 19.36 6.68
N LEU A 96 13.76 19.74 6.95
CA LEU A 96 12.76 18.82 7.49
C LEU A 96 12.52 17.63 6.55
N LEU A 97 12.42 17.87 5.24
CA LEU A 97 12.22 16.81 4.25
C LEU A 97 13.34 15.75 4.30
N GLN A 98 14.60 16.14 4.54
CA GLN A 98 15.69 15.16 4.67
C GLN A 98 15.47 14.21 5.85
N HIS A 99 15.02 14.76 6.99
CA HIS A 99 14.69 13.96 8.17
C HIS A 99 13.48 13.06 7.91
N VAL A 100 12.44 13.59 7.26
CA VAL A 100 11.25 12.84 6.85
C VAL A 100 11.63 11.65 5.98
N LYS A 101 12.48 11.86 4.96
CA LYS A 101 12.96 10.79 4.08
C LYS A 101 13.66 9.69 4.85
N GLU A 102 14.58 10.04 5.75
CA GLU A 102 15.29 9.03 6.54
C GLU A 102 14.36 8.20 7.42
N ILE A 103 13.37 8.83 8.07
CA ILE A 103 12.39 8.13 8.89
C ILE A 103 11.50 7.21 8.03
N CYS A 104 10.95 7.72 6.94
CA CYS A 104 10.15 6.95 6.00
C CYS A 104 10.90 5.72 5.48
N ARG A 105 12.17 5.87 5.10
CA ARG A 105 13.03 4.77 4.65
C ARG A 105 13.20 3.69 5.72
N LYS A 106 13.53 4.10 6.96
CA LYS A 106 13.72 3.19 8.10
C LYS A 106 12.44 2.42 8.44
N GLU A 107 11.28 3.07 8.27
CA GLU A 107 9.97 2.51 8.55
C GLU A 107 9.38 1.71 7.38
N GLY A 108 10.03 1.74 6.20
CA GLY A 108 9.50 1.12 4.99
C GLY A 108 8.19 1.75 4.53
N ILE A 109 8.11 3.08 4.58
CA ILE A 109 6.99 3.89 4.12
C ILE A 109 7.48 4.73 2.93
N GLY A 110 6.77 4.67 1.81
CA GLY A 110 7.07 5.48 0.65
C GLY A 110 6.74 6.96 0.87
N LEU A 111 7.40 7.84 0.14
CA LEU A 111 7.17 9.28 0.21
C LEU A 111 6.79 9.84 -1.16
N LEU A 112 5.65 10.53 -1.20
CA LEU A 112 5.14 11.24 -2.35
C LEU A 112 5.22 12.75 -2.09
N LEU A 113 5.79 13.49 -3.04
CA LEU A 113 5.85 14.94 -2.99
C LEU A 113 4.96 15.55 -4.06
N GLN A 114 3.97 16.32 -3.64
CA GLN A 114 3.08 17.06 -4.51
C GLN A 114 3.73 18.38 -4.92
N THR A 115 3.88 18.60 -6.23
CA THR A 115 4.35 19.90 -6.75
C THR A 115 3.20 20.92 -6.78
N PRO A 116 3.50 22.23 -6.83
CA PRO A 116 2.49 23.26 -7.05
C PRO A 116 1.71 23.10 -8.36
N THR A 117 2.30 22.43 -9.36
CA THR A 117 1.68 22.10 -10.65
C THR A 117 0.78 20.85 -10.59
N GLY A 118 0.72 20.17 -9.44
CA GLY A 118 -0.09 18.96 -9.27
C GLY A 118 0.61 17.66 -9.71
N GLU A 119 1.89 17.70 -10.03
CA GLU A 119 2.63 16.47 -10.32
C GLU A 119 3.04 15.79 -9.01
N THR A 120 3.04 14.46 -9.01
CA THR A 120 3.52 13.67 -7.87
C THR A 120 4.89 13.11 -8.21
N ARG A 121 5.89 13.43 -7.39
CA ARG A 121 7.20 12.79 -7.45
C ARG A 121 7.29 11.72 -6.39
N VAL A 122 7.64 10.49 -6.80
CA VAL A 122 8.00 9.41 -5.88
C VAL A 122 9.44 9.62 -5.47
N GLU A 123 9.69 9.74 -4.18
CA GLU A 123 11.05 9.80 -3.65
C GLU A 123 11.54 8.40 -3.27
N GLU A 124 10.68 7.57 -2.67
CA GLU A 124 11.03 6.20 -2.28
C GLU A 124 9.79 5.28 -2.39
N GLU A 125 10.01 4.03 -2.79
CA GLU A 125 9.01 2.95 -2.79
C GLU A 125 9.52 1.82 -1.92
N VAL A 126 8.69 1.38 -0.96
CA VAL A 126 9.01 0.26 -0.10
C VAL A 126 7.78 -0.64 0.03
N GLU A 127 7.98 -1.94 -0.25
CA GLU A 127 6.99 -2.97 0.02
C GLU A 127 7.02 -3.33 1.50
N VAL A 128 5.83 -3.37 2.12
CA VAL A 128 5.66 -3.70 3.53
C VAL A 128 5.88 -5.19 3.74
N SER A 129 6.67 -5.54 4.75
CA SER A 129 7.22 -6.88 4.93
C SER A 129 6.21 -7.97 5.26
N LYS A 130 5.02 -7.64 5.79
CA LYS A 130 3.91 -8.57 6.10
C LYS A 130 2.69 -7.83 6.70
N PRO A 131 1.58 -7.62 5.97
CA PRO A 131 0.34 -7.15 6.59
C PRO A 131 -0.35 -8.29 7.38
N ASP A 132 -1.20 -7.91 8.32
CA ASP A 132 -2.13 -8.83 9.00
C ASP A 132 -3.20 -9.28 8.00
N LEU A 133 -3.41 -10.59 7.87
CA LEU A 133 -4.26 -11.15 6.82
C LEU A 133 -5.74 -10.79 6.99
N ASP A 134 -6.23 -10.68 8.21
CA ASP A 134 -7.63 -10.33 8.46
C ASP A 134 -7.89 -8.87 8.08
N ARG A 135 -6.98 -7.97 8.46
CA ARG A 135 -7.06 -6.54 8.11
C ARG A 135 -6.85 -6.33 6.62
N TYR A 136 -5.90 -7.03 6.02
CA TYR A 136 -5.68 -7.04 4.58
C TYR A 136 -6.94 -7.47 3.83
N TYR A 137 -7.58 -8.56 4.28
CA TYR A 137 -8.80 -9.06 3.66
C TYR A 137 -9.97 -8.07 3.76
N GLN A 138 -10.12 -7.37 4.91
CA GLN A 138 -11.10 -6.30 5.07
C GLN A 138 -10.92 -5.19 4.02
N VAL A 139 -9.69 -4.72 3.84
CA VAL A 139 -9.36 -3.66 2.86
C VAL A 139 -9.55 -4.16 1.43
N MET A 140 -9.05 -5.36 1.12
CA MET A 140 -9.19 -5.99 -0.19
C MET A 140 -10.66 -6.10 -0.60
N GLN A 141 -11.53 -6.59 0.27
CA GLN A 141 -12.96 -6.72 -0.04
C GLN A 141 -13.58 -5.38 -0.46
N GLN A 142 -13.27 -4.29 0.25
CA GLN A 142 -13.80 -2.96 -0.08
C GLN A 142 -13.32 -2.48 -1.45
N LEU A 143 -12.06 -2.77 -1.79
CA LEU A 143 -11.47 -2.44 -3.09
C LEU A 143 -11.98 -3.35 -4.23
N THR A 144 -12.48 -4.55 -3.95
CA THR A 144 -12.94 -5.50 -4.99
C THR A 144 -14.46 -5.67 -5.06
N ARG A 145 -15.24 -5.05 -4.17
CA ARG A 145 -16.70 -5.29 -4.00
C ARG A 145 -17.58 -4.99 -5.22
N GLU A 146 -17.07 -4.37 -6.28
CA GLU A 146 -17.80 -4.09 -7.54
C GLU A 146 -17.10 -4.67 -8.79
N THR A 147 -15.94 -5.33 -8.62
CA THR A 147 -15.07 -5.81 -9.73
C THR A 147 -14.91 -7.33 -9.74
N LEU A 148 -15.87 -8.08 -9.18
CA LEU A 148 -15.90 -9.53 -9.38
C LEU A 148 -16.40 -9.86 -10.80
N SER A 149 -15.65 -9.46 -11.83
CA SER A 149 -15.69 -10.17 -13.11
C SER A 149 -15.09 -11.56 -12.89
N ASN A 150 -15.39 -12.50 -13.78
CA ASN A 150 -14.88 -13.87 -13.70
C ASN A 150 -13.34 -13.96 -13.69
N GLU A 151 -12.61 -12.90 -14.09
CA GLU A 151 -11.14 -12.83 -14.01
C GLU A 151 -10.63 -12.69 -12.56
N ALA A 152 -11.42 -12.07 -11.67
CA ALA A 152 -11.10 -11.93 -10.25
C ALA A 152 -11.17 -13.28 -9.49
N GLN A 153 -11.89 -14.27 -10.02
CA GLN A 153 -11.84 -15.64 -9.50
C GLN A 153 -10.49 -16.32 -9.84
N GLY A 154 -9.92 -16.01 -11.00
CA GLY A 154 -8.53 -16.37 -11.32
C GLY A 154 -7.55 -15.72 -10.35
N ALA A 155 -7.73 -14.43 -10.04
CA ALA A 155 -6.90 -13.72 -9.07
C ALA A 155 -6.95 -14.35 -7.66
N ARG A 156 -8.08 -14.94 -7.23
CA ARG A 156 -8.12 -15.73 -5.97
C ARG A 156 -7.22 -16.95 -6.02
N ALA A 157 -7.19 -17.69 -7.13
CA ALA A 157 -6.28 -18.81 -7.29
C ALA A 157 -4.81 -18.35 -7.30
N TYR A 158 -4.51 -17.20 -7.90
CA TYR A 158 -3.17 -16.60 -7.86
C TYR A 158 -2.79 -16.09 -6.47
N ILE A 159 -3.70 -15.43 -5.74
CA ILE A 159 -3.49 -14.97 -4.37
C ILE A 159 -3.29 -16.16 -3.43
N ILE A 160 -4.13 -17.19 -3.53
CA ILE A 160 -4.00 -18.43 -2.74
C ILE A 160 -2.69 -19.13 -3.10
N ARG A 161 -2.35 -19.26 -4.39
CA ARG A 161 -1.11 -19.88 -4.84
C ARG A 161 0.12 -19.11 -4.33
N ASP A 162 0.12 -17.79 -4.41
CA ASP A 162 1.25 -16.96 -4.01
C ASP A 162 1.37 -16.94 -2.48
N LEU A 163 0.25 -16.95 -1.73
CA LEU A 163 0.23 -17.21 -0.28
C LEU A 163 0.78 -18.59 0.06
N CYS A 164 0.33 -19.64 -0.64
CA CYS A 164 0.79 -21.01 -0.43
C CYS A 164 2.29 -21.17 -0.76
N TYR A 165 2.76 -20.58 -1.86
CA TYR A 165 4.17 -20.58 -2.25
C TYR A 165 5.03 -19.84 -1.22
N TYR A 166 4.54 -18.70 -0.74
CA TYR A 166 5.19 -17.92 0.29
C TYR A 166 5.27 -18.66 1.63
N LEU A 167 4.16 -19.25 2.09
CA LEU A 167 4.11 -20.07 3.30
C LEU A 167 5.03 -21.30 3.15
N HIS A 168 5.00 -21.97 2.01
CA HIS A 168 5.89 -23.11 1.73
C HIS A 168 7.37 -22.72 1.81
N LYS A 169 7.75 -21.56 1.28
CA LYS A 169 9.13 -21.05 1.36
C LYS A 169 9.54 -20.67 2.79
N GLN A 170 8.61 -20.19 3.62
CA GLN A 170 8.86 -19.84 5.02
C GLN A 170 8.97 -21.09 5.91
N PHE A 171 8.14 -22.11 5.69
CA PHE A 171 8.09 -23.30 6.53
C PHE A 171 9.00 -24.45 6.08
N ASN A 172 9.45 -24.47 4.81
CA ASN A 172 10.43 -25.45 4.32
C ASN A 172 11.85 -24.87 4.15
N GLY A 173 12.05 -23.59 4.50
CA GLY A 173 13.40 -23.01 4.61
C GLY A 173 14.15 -23.48 5.86
N GLU A 174 13.43 -23.99 6.87
CA GLU A 174 13.98 -24.51 8.13
C GLU A 174 14.01 -26.05 8.20
N THR A 175 13.26 -26.74 7.33
CA THR A 175 13.30 -28.20 7.20
C THR A 175 14.00 -28.61 5.91
N SER A 176 15.28 -28.91 6.09
CA SER A 176 16.16 -29.63 5.18
C SER A 176 15.46 -30.61 4.23
N LYS A 177 15.92 -30.61 2.97
CA LYS A 177 16.17 -31.80 2.15
C LYS A 177 15.38 -33.06 2.57
N GLN A 178 14.20 -33.29 1.99
CA GLN A 178 13.78 -34.61 1.52
C GLN A 178 12.36 -34.56 0.92
N ASN A 179 12.23 -35.19 -0.25
CA ASN A 179 11.01 -35.69 -0.87
C ASN A 179 10.02 -34.64 -1.41
N LEU A 180 10.37 -34.09 -2.57
CA LEU A 180 9.37 -33.73 -3.57
C LEU A 180 8.68 -35.02 -4.04
N LEU A 181 7.43 -35.20 -3.62
CA LEU A 181 6.48 -36.13 -4.22
C LEU A 181 6.43 -35.89 -5.73
N THR A 182 6.97 -36.85 -6.48
CA THR A 182 6.76 -36.98 -7.92
C THR A 182 5.28 -37.30 -8.15
N TYR A 183 4.56 -36.42 -8.82
CA TYR A 183 3.28 -36.77 -9.42
C TYR A 183 3.52 -37.79 -10.54
N PRO A 184 2.71 -38.87 -10.63
CA PRO A 184 2.77 -39.76 -11.78
C PRO A 184 2.27 -39.03 -13.03
N PRO A 185 2.83 -39.32 -14.21
CA PRO A 185 2.41 -38.67 -15.45
C PRO A 185 0.95 -39.02 -15.74
N GLN A 186 0.16 -37.99 -16.03
CA GLN A 186 -1.19 -38.17 -16.58
C GLN A 186 -1.07 -38.91 -17.92
N LYS A 187 -1.77 -40.04 -18.03
CA LYS A 187 -1.95 -40.71 -19.32
C LYS A 187 -3.12 -40.03 -20.02
N ASP A 188 -2.84 -39.49 -21.19
CA ASP A 188 -3.84 -39.07 -22.16
C ASP A 188 -4.60 -40.31 -22.68
N THR A 189 -5.92 -40.28 -22.55
CA THR A 189 -6.88 -41.03 -23.39
C THR A 189 -8.13 -40.19 -23.54
#